data_AF-A0A529FHB8-F1
#
_entry.id   AF-A0A529FHB8-F1
#
_cell.length_a   1.000
_cell.length_b   1.000
_cell.length_c   1.000
_cell.angle_alpha   90.00
_cell.angle_beta   90.00
_cell.angle_gamma   90.00
#
_symmetry.space_group_name_H-M   'P 1'
#
loop_
_entity.id
_entity.type
_entity.pdbx_description
1 polymer ?
#
loop_
_entity_poly.entity_id
_entity_poly.type
_entity_poly.pdbx_seq_one_letter_code
_entity_poly.pdbx_strand_id
1 'polypeptide(L)' 'MSLLSVEDLVVRHGLLQAVRGVSFDVERGETLA' A
#
# COMPACT_ATOMS: atom_id res chain seq x y z
N MET A 1 10.42 -11.76 7.17
CA MET A 1 10.50 -10.30 7.45
C MET A 1 10.23 -9.60 6.14
N SER A 2 9.24 -8.72 6.08
CA SER A 2 8.94 -7.97 4.87
C SER A 2 10.04 -6.95 4.57
N LEU A 3 10.32 -6.74 3.28
CA LEU A 3 11.24 -5.72 2.80
C LEU A 3 10.57 -4.34 2.80
N LEU A 4 9.27 -4.32 2.46
CA LEU A 4 8.40 -3.15 2.53
C LEU A 4 7.09 -3.58 3.20
N SER A 5 6.58 -2.73 4.09
CA SER A 5 5.26 -2.89 4.69
C SER A 5 4.50 -1.57 4.55
N VAL A 6 3.26 -1.66 4.09
CA VAL A 6 2.31 -0.55 3.99
C VAL A 6 1.10 -0.91 4.84
N GLU A 7 0.75 -0.03 5.76
CA GLU A 7 -0.39 -0.20 6.66
C GLU A 7 -1.40 0.94 6.47
N ASP A 8 -2.65 0.58 6.22
CA ASP A 8 -3.82 1.48 6.12
C ASP A 8 -3.58 2.74 5.26
N LEU A 9 -3.02 2.56 4.06
CA LEU A 9 -2.72 3.69 3.18
C LEU A 9 -4.01 4.34 2.68
N VAL A 10 -4.20 5.61 3.05
CA VAL A 10 -5.30 6.46 2.58
C VAL A 10 -4.74 7.67 1.85
N VAL A 11 -5.15 7.88 0.61
CA VAL A 11 -4.74 9.03 -0.21
C VAL A 11 -5.96 9.75 -0.75
N ARG A 12 -5.98 11.09 -0.63
CA ARG A 12 -7.06 11.96 -1.08
C ARG A 12 -6.54 13.05 -2.02
N HIS A 13 -7.31 13.32 -3.08
CA HIS A 13 -7.13 14.44 -3.98
C HIS A 13 -8.43 15.24 -4.02
N GLY A 14 -8.50 16.29 -3.21
CA GLY A 14 -9.74 17.02 -2.95
C GLY A 14 -10.81 16.09 -2.36
N LEU A 15 -11.96 16.01 -3.04
CA LEU A 15 -13.07 15.15 -2.63
C LEU A 15 -12.88 13.68 -3.05
N LEU A 16 -11.96 13.39 -3.97
CA LEU A 16 -11.70 12.03 -4.44
C LEU A 16 -10.77 11.28 -3.48
N GLN A 17 -11.17 10.09 -3.07
CA GLN A 17 -10.29 9.15 -2.37
C GLN A 17 -9.61 8.23 -3.40
N ALA A 18 -8.31 8.46 -3.62
CA ALA A 18 -7.51 7.75 -4.62
C ALA A 18 -7.01 6.38 -4.12
N VAL A 19 -6.70 6.26 -2.82
CA VAL A 19 -6.32 5.00 -2.18
C VAL A 19 -7.17 4.79 -0.93
N ARG A 20 -7.69 3.57 -0.74
CA ARG A 20 -8.74 3.24 0.23
C ARG A 20 -8.28 2.21 1.27
N GLY A 21 -7.50 2.67 2.25
CA GLY A 21 -7.11 1.86 3.41
C GLY A 21 -6.40 0.57 2.99
N VAL A 22 -5.41 0.71 2.09
CA VAL A 22 -4.72 -0.45 1.51
C VAL A 22 -3.57 -0.85 2.43
N SER A 23 -3.51 -2.14 2.78
CA SER A 23 -2.41 -2.74 3.53
C SER A 23 -1.80 -3.89 2.73
N PHE A 24 -0.47 -3.93 2.66
CA PHE A 24 0.26 -5.03 2.04
C PHE A 24 1.71 -5.08 2.51
N ASP A 25 2.30 -6.27 2.39
CA ASP A 25 3.72 -6.50 2.56
C ASP A 25 4.34 -6.91 1.23
N VAL A 26 5.61 -6.60 1.05
CA VAL A 26 6.43 -7.12 -0.05
C VAL A 26 7.66 -7.78 0.54
N GLU A 27 7.89 -9.04 0.19
CA GLU A 27 9.07 -9.80 0.60
C GLU A 27 10.25 -9.60 -0.36
N ARG A 28 11.46 -9.97 0.09
CA ARG A 28 12.66 -9.83 -0.74
C ARG A 28 12.62 -10.83 -1.90
N GLY A 29 12.62 -10.31 -3.13
CA GLY A 29 12.57 -11.12 -4.36
C GLY A 29 11.15 -11.40 -4.85
N GLU A 30 10.13 -10.94 -4.12
CA GLU A 30 8.74 -10.98 -4.56
C GLU A 30 8.49 -9.91 -5.65
N THR A 31 7.68 -10.26 -6.65
CA THR A 31 7.14 -9.31 -7.63
C THR A 31 5.65 -9.15 -7.38
N LEU A 32 5.23 -7.94 -7.00
CA LEU A 32 3.83 -7.54 -6.89
C LEU A 32 3.38 -6.97 -8.24
N ALA A 33 2.24 -7.44 -8.78
CA ALA A 33 1.66 -7.02 -10.06
C ALA A 33 0.23 -6.49 -9.89
#